data_AF-A0A7L3GYU3-F1
#
_entry.id   AF-A0A7L3GYU3-F1
#
_cell.length_a   1.000
_cell.length_b   1.000
_cell.length_c   1.000
_cell.angle_alpha   90.00
_cell.angle_beta   90.00
_cell.angle_gamma   90.00
#
_symmetry.space_group_name_H-M   'P 1'
#
loop_
_entity.id
_entity.type
_entity.pdbx_description
1 polymer ?
#
loop_
_entity_poly.entity_id
_entity_poly.type
_entity_poly.pdbx_seq_one_letter_code
_entity_poly.pdbx_strand_id
1 'polypeptide(L)' 'QMVARKPMSWHENIHEPVDDEFLNLLHRAAEVPKRKYSMPQTESQEIGWHATPL' A
#
# COMPACT_ATOMS: atom_id res chain seq x y z
N GLN A 1 29.89 12.32 25.97
CA GLN A 1 28.53 12.48 26.52
C GLN A 1 27.67 11.34 25.98
N MET A 2 26.88 10.68 26.84
CA MET A 2 26.06 9.54 26.45
C MET A 2 24.68 10.08 26.03
N VAL A 3 24.40 10.11 24.73
CA VAL A 3 23.08 10.50 24.21
C VAL A 3 22.15 9.31 24.39
N ALA A 4 21.18 9.42 25.29
CA ALA A 4 20.13 8.41 25.44
C ALA A 4 19.30 8.36 24.14
N ARG A 5 19.33 7.22 23.43
CA ARG A 5 18.51 7.01 22.23
C ARG A 5 17.04 7.02 22.62
N LYS A 6 16.18 7.59 21.76
CA LYS A 6 14.73 7.68 22.00
C LYS A 6 14.18 6.25 22.20
N PRO A 7 13.62 5.92 23.37
CA PRO A 7 13.33 4.53 23.76
C PRO A 7 12.31 3.79 22.86
N MET A 8 11.56 4.53 22.04
CA MET A 8 10.60 4.01 21.07
C MET A 8 11.07 4.17 19.61
N SER A 9 12.34 4.51 19.38
CA SER A 9 12.96 4.46 18.04
C SER A 9 13.32 3.01 17.71
N TRP A 10 12.36 2.10 17.86
CA TRP A 10 12.57 0.65 17.76
C TRP A 10 12.41 0.12 16.34
N HIS A 11 11.95 0.95 15.41
CA HIS A 11 12.09 0.64 14.00
C HIS A 11 13.31 1.42 13.53
N GLU A 12 14.44 0.74 13.40
CA GLU A 12 15.33 1.09 12.29
C GLU A 12 14.44 1.15 11.05
N ASN A 13 14.65 2.13 10.18
CA ASN A 13 13.94 2.19 8.91
C ASN A 13 14.54 1.09 8.02
N ILE A 14 14.31 -0.17 8.41
CA ILE A 14 14.83 -1.36 7.76
C ILE A 14 14.08 -1.41 6.43
N HIS A 15 14.80 -1.13 5.35
CA HIS A 15 14.26 -1.32 4.02
C HIS A 15 14.18 -2.82 3.77
N GLU A 16 13.06 -3.42 4.14
CA GLU A 16 12.75 -4.77 3.67
C GLU A 16 12.50 -4.72 2.16
N PRO A 17 12.95 -5.73 1.40
CA PRO A 17 12.58 -5.84 0.00
C PRO A 17 11.06 -5.99 -0.09
N VAL A 18 10.46 -5.33 -1.06
CA VAL A 18 9.02 -5.45 -1.29
C VAL A 18 8.72 -6.87 -1.78
N ASP A 19 7.68 -7.49 -1.22
CA ASP A 19 7.20 -8.81 -1.62
C ASP A 19 6.48 -8.73 -2.98
N ASP A 20 7.10 -9.29 -4.01
CA ASP A 20 6.56 -9.34 -5.37
C ASP A 20 5.22 -10.09 -5.45
N GLU A 21 4.98 -11.10 -4.61
CA GLU A 21 3.71 -11.83 -4.59
C GLU A 21 2.59 -10.93 -4.09
N PHE A 22 2.87 -10.18 -3.01
CA PHE A 22 1.95 -9.19 -2.47
C PHE A 22 1.62 -8.10 -3.49
N LEU A 23 2.63 -7.53 -4.17
CA LEU A 23 2.42 -6.51 -5.20
C LEU A 23 1.54 -7.02 -6.34
N ASN A 24 1.84 -8.22 -6.85
CA ASN A 24 1.04 -8.83 -7.91
C ASN A 24 -0.41 -9.05 -7.49
N LEU A 25 -0.65 -9.46 -6.24
CA LEU A 25 -1.99 -9.63 -5.70
C LEU A 25 -2.73 -8.29 -5.57
N LEU A 26 -2.04 -7.26 -5.09
CA LEU A 26 -2.58 -5.91 -4.95
C LEU A 26 -2.99 -5.33 -6.31
N HIS A 27 -2.12 -5.42 -7.32
CA HIS A 27 -2.41 -4.94 -8.68
C HIS A 27 -3.61 -5.68 -9.29
N ARG A 28 -3.68 -7.01 -9.12
CA ARG A 28 -4.82 -7.80 -9.60
C ARG A 28 -6.12 -7.41 -8.90
N ALA A 29 -6.08 -7.20 -7.60
CA ALA A 29 -7.25 -6.80 -6.83
C ALA A 29 -7.80 -5.43 -7.27
N ALA A 30 -6.92 -4.48 -7.62
CA ALA A 30 -7.31 -3.16 -8.10
C ALA A 30 -8.04 -3.17 -9.45
N GLU A 31 -7.84 -4.22 -10.27
CA GLU A 31 -8.49 -4.36 -11.58
C GLU A 31 -9.91 -4.96 -11.50
N VAL A 32 -10.21 -5.75 -10.45
CA VAL A 32 -11.51 -6.43 -10.31
C VAL A 32 -12.69 -5.45 -10.33
N PRO A 33 -12.68 -4.32 -9.60
CA PRO A 33 -13.76 -3.34 -9.64
C PRO A 33 -13.92 -2.68 -11.01
N LYS A 34 -12.80 -2.31 -11.65
CA LYS A 34 -12.79 -1.59 -12.94
C LYS A 34 -13.31 -2.44 -14.10
N ARG A 35 -13.13 -3.77 -14.02
CA ARG A 35 -13.71 -4.71 -14.98
C ARG A 35 -15.19 -4.94 -14.77
N LYS A 36 -15.66 -4.85 -13.52
CA LYS A 36 -17.05 -5.16 -13.15
C LYS A 36 -17.99 -3.97 -13.31
N TYR A 37 -17.48 -2.74 -13.11
CA TYR A 37 -18.29 -1.52 -13.09
C TYR A 37 -17.67 -0.44 -13.96
N SER A 38 -18.52 0.33 -14.64
CA SER A 38 -18.08 1.48 -15.44
C SER A 38 -17.72 2.72 -14.61
N MET A 39 -18.09 2.74 -13.33
CA MET A 39 -17.85 3.84 -12.40
C MET A 39 -17.62 3.30 -10.97
N PRO A 40 -16.95 4.06 -10.07
CA PRO A 40 -16.80 3.68 -8.67
C PRO A 40 -18.14 3.41 -7.99
N GLN A 41 -18.19 2.41 -7.11
CA GLN A 41 -19.39 2.05 -6.33
C GLN A 41 -19.27 2.45 -4.85
N THR A 42 -18.05 2.72 -4.39
CA THR A 42 -17.76 3.12 -3.01
C THR A 42 -16.76 4.27 -3.00
N GLU A 43 -16.73 5.03 -1.90
CA GLU A 43 -15.77 6.12 -1.70
C GLU A 43 -14.32 5.62 -1.82
N SER A 44 -14.00 4.45 -1.26
CA SER A 44 -12.65 3.86 -1.40
C SER A 44 -12.29 3.57 -2.86
N GLN A 45 -13.26 3.14 -3.67
CA GLN A 45 -13.04 2.96 -5.11
C GLN A 45 -12.88 4.29 -5.81
N GLU A 46 -13.62 5.33 -5.42
CA GLU A 46 -13.52 6.67 -5.99
C GLU A 46 -12.12 7.25 -5.76
N ILE A 47 -11.61 7.16 -4.54
CA ILE A 47 -10.25 7.61 -4.17
C ILE A 47 -9.18 6.84 -4.97
N GLY A 48 -9.36 5.53 -5.14
CA GLY A 48 -8.38 4.65 -5.81
C GLY A 48 -8.58 4.45 -7.31
N TRP A 49 -9.61 5.02 -7.94
CA TRP A 49 -10.09 4.54 -9.25
C TRP A 49 -9.06 4.66 -10.37
N HIS A 50 -8.30 5.76 -10.37
CA HIS A 50 -7.27 6.06 -11.37
C HIS A 50 -5.85 5.90 -10.83
N ALA A 51 -5.70 5.40 -9.60
CA ALA A 51 -4.40 5.15 -9.02
C ALA A 51 -3.82 3.81 -9.51
N THR A 52 -2.49 3.75 -9.57
CA THR A 52 -1.75 2.49 -9.58
C THR A 52 -1.35 2.22 -8.13
N PRO A 53 -1.85 1.14 -7.50
CA PRO A 53 -1.41 0.76 -6.17
C PRO A 53 0.10 0.48 -6.17
N LEU A 54 0.72 0.54 -4.98
CA LEU A 54 2.16 0.38 -4.72
C LEU A 54 2.91 -0.53 -5.69
#